data_AF-A0A654D5V7-F1
#
_entry.id   AF-A0A654D5V7-F1
#
_cell.length_a   1.000
_cell.length_b   1.000
_cell.length_c   1.000
_cell.angle_alpha   90.00
_cell.angle_beta   90.00
_cell.angle_gamma   90.00
#
_symmetry.space_group_name_H-M   'P 1'
#
loop_
_entity.id
_entity.type
_entity.pdbx_description
1 polymer ?
#
loop_
_entity_poly.entity_id
_entity_poly.type
_entity_poly.pdbx_seq_one_letter_code
_entity_poly.pdbx_strand_id
1 'polypeptide(L)'
;MSSTNPTRLDETVGPNESECPATILDELTATDSEYALAWRARCRANLLAKKLDRAKPTPKPGQTIIFDEPMRFSDGSDRSRFEVVANPKGKTPLFRDPESRAICRIPAFRKRAYRIVHAAIVVRDAASG
;
A
#
# COMPACT_ATOMS: atom_id res chain seq x y z
N MET A 1 40.49 21.72 -8.54
CA MET A 1 40.05 20.60 -9.41
C MET A 1 39.94 19.35 -8.55
N SER A 2 38.74 18.95 -8.13
CA SER A 2 38.55 17.66 -7.44
C SER A 2 37.40 16.93 -8.13
N SER A 3 37.81 15.99 -8.96
CA SER A 3 36.99 15.12 -9.79
C SER A 3 36.48 13.95 -8.94
N THR A 4 35.15 13.87 -8.86
CA THR A 4 34.27 12.69 -8.78
C THR A 4 34.77 11.45 -8.03
N ASN A 5 34.22 11.23 -6.84
CA ASN A 5 34.22 9.93 -6.16
C ASN A 5 33.26 8.98 -6.92
N PRO A 6 33.74 7.87 -7.52
CA PRO A 6 32.85 6.91 -8.17
C PRO A 6 31.98 6.25 -7.11
N THR A 7 30.66 6.22 -7.34
CA THR A 7 29.70 5.52 -6.49
C THR A 7 30.12 4.06 -6.40
N ARG A 8 30.72 3.67 -5.27
CA ARG A 8 31.09 2.30 -4.96
C ARG A 8 29.80 1.48 -4.94
N LEU A 9 29.61 0.61 -5.93
CA LEU A 9 28.54 -0.38 -5.94
C LEU A 9 28.87 -1.41 -4.86
N ASP A 10 28.13 -1.38 -3.76
CA ASP A 10 28.25 -2.35 -2.67
C ASP A 10 27.24 -3.49 -2.87
N GLU A 11 27.61 -4.72 -2.49
CA GLU A 11 26.78 -5.93 -2.64
C GLU A 11 25.51 -5.90 -1.77
N THR A 12 25.25 -4.82 -1.02
CA THR A 12 23.98 -4.67 -0.28
C THR A 12 22.82 -4.27 -1.21
N VAL A 13 23.12 -3.88 -2.46
CA VAL A 13 22.12 -3.71 -3.51
C VAL A 13 21.81 -5.07 -4.15
N GLY A 14 20.83 -5.77 -3.59
CA GLY A 14 20.35 -7.05 -4.13
C GLY A 14 19.87 -6.93 -5.59
N PRO A 15 19.83 -8.04 -6.35
CA PRO A 15 19.55 -8.00 -7.79
C PRO A 15 18.14 -7.47 -8.05
N ASN A 16 18.04 -6.47 -8.92
CA ASN A 16 16.76 -5.85 -9.29
C ASN A 16 16.02 -6.68 -10.36
N GLU A 17 15.78 -7.96 -10.07
CA GLU A 17 15.47 -8.98 -11.08
C GLU A 17 14.13 -8.80 -11.80
N SER A 18 13.21 -7.97 -11.29
CA SER A 18 11.84 -7.89 -11.85
C SER A 18 11.30 -6.47 -11.97
N GLU A 19 12.18 -5.46 -12.04
CA GLU A 19 11.78 -4.06 -12.22
C GLU A 19 12.04 -3.50 -13.62
N CYS A 20 12.19 -4.36 -14.62
CA CYS A 20 12.31 -3.92 -16.01
C CYS A 20 11.12 -3.02 -16.41
N PRO A 21 11.35 -1.81 -16.94
CA PRO A 21 10.29 -0.94 -17.42
C PRO A 21 9.50 -1.55 -18.58
N ALA A 22 8.22 -1.18 -18.71
CA ALA A 22 7.35 -1.67 -19.78
C ALA A 22 7.95 -1.42 -21.18
N THR A 23 8.46 -0.20 -21.41
CA THR A 23 9.07 0.17 -22.69
C THR A 23 10.19 -0.77 -23.10
N ILE A 24 11.08 -1.13 -22.18
CA ILE A 24 12.17 -2.06 -22.48
C ILE A 24 11.63 -3.46 -22.79
N LEU A 25 10.63 -3.96 -22.03
CA LEU A 25 10.02 -5.25 -22.30
C LEU A 25 9.35 -5.32 -23.68
N ASP A 26 8.83 -4.19 -24.15
CA ASP A 26 8.13 -4.08 -25.43
C ASP A 26 9.09 -4.04 -26.63
N GLU A 27 10.34 -3.56 -26.44
CA GLU A 27 11.40 -3.58 -27.45
C GLU A 27 12.07 -4.96 -27.64
N LEU A 28 11.82 -5.91 -26.74
CA LEU A 28 12.48 -7.20 -26.80
C LEU A 28 11.91 -8.07 -27.92
N THR A 29 12.79 -8.58 -28.77
CA THR A 29 12.42 -9.52 -29.83
C THR A 29 11.93 -10.87 -29.29
N ALA A 30 11.27 -11.64 -30.15
CA ALA A 30 10.87 -13.00 -29.86
C ALA A 30 12.08 -13.86 -29.45
N THR A 31 11.85 -14.80 -28.53
CA THR A 31 12.88 -15.72 -28.03
C THR A 31 12.21 -16.98 -27.50
N ASP A 32 12.87 -18.13 -27.70
CA ASP A 32 12.44 -19.43 -27.18
C ASP A 32 13.12 -19.76 -25.83
N SER A 33 13.93 -18.85 -25.29
CA SER A 33 14.57 -19.04 -23.98
C SER A 33 13.51 -19.01 -22.88
N GLU A 34 13.25 -20.17 -22.26
CA GLU A 34 12.31 -20.31 -21.14
C GLU A 34 12.64 -19.34 -19.99
N TYR A 35 13.93 -19.18 -19.68
CA TYR A 35 14.39 -18.25 -18.66
C TYR A 35 14.00 -16.79 -19.00
N ALA A 36 14.25 -16.35 -20.23
CA ALA A 36 13.92 -14.99 -20.65
C ALA A 36 12.41 -14.75 -20.62
N LEU A 37 11.61 -15.72 -21.06
CA LEU A 37 10.16 -15.66 -21.02
C LEU A 37 9.64 -15.56 -19.58
N ALA A 38 10.15 -16.40 -18.67
CA ALA A 38 9.80 -16.38 -17.25
C ALA A 38 10.18 -15.04 -16.59
N TRP A 39 11.36 -14.50 -16.90
CA TRP A 39 11.78 -13.18 -16.43
C TRP A 39 10.87 -12.05 -16.92
N ARG A 40 10.53 -12.02 -18.22
CA ARG A 40 9.58 -11.03 -18.78
C ARG A 40 8.22 -11.11 -18.09
N ALA A 41 7.72 -12.33 -17.83
CA ALA A 41 6.47 -12.54 -17.11
C ALA A 41 6.51 -11.97 -15.68
N ARG A 42 7.59 -12.25 -14.92
CA ARG A 42 7.80 -11.66 -13.58
C ARG A 42 7.81 -10.13 -13.62
N CYS A 43 8.51 -9.53 -14.59
CA CYS A 43 8.55 -8.07 -14.75
C CYS A 43 7.15 -7.49 -15.03
N ARG A 44 6.39 -8.08 -15.95
CA ARG A 44 5.02 -7.64 -16.27
C ARG A 44 4.08 -7.77 -15.06
N ALA A 45 4.17 -8.87 -14.31
CA ALA A 45 3.41 -9.06 -13.09
C ALA A 45 3.71 -7.97 -12.05
N ASN A 46 4.99 -7.61 -11.86
CA ASN A 46 5.39 -6.53 -10.96
C ASN A 46 4.86 -5.16 -11.43
N LEU A 47 4.93 -4.85 -12.72
CA LEU A 47 4.37 -3.63 -13.29
C LEU A 47 2.86 -3.53 -13.05
N LEU A 48 2.13 -4.64 -13.22
CA LEU A 48 0.70 -4.73 -12.93
C LEU A 48 0.42 -4.52 -11.43
N ALA A 49 1.17 -5.19 -10.55
CA ALA A 49 1.03 -5.02 -9.10
C ALA A 49 1.26 -3.55 -8.67
N LYS A 50 2.31 -2.91 -9.20
CA LYS A 50 2.57 -1.47 -8.97
C LYS A 50 1.44 -0.58 -9.51
N LYS A 51 0.87 -0.91 -10.68
CA LYS A 51 -0.28 -0.18 -11.25
C LYS A 51 -1.51 -0.31 -10.36
N LEU A 52 -1.83 -1.51 -9.89
CA LEU A 52 -2.95 -1.77 -8.98
C LEU A 52 -2.77 -1.05 -7.65
N ASP A 53 -1.56 -1.07 -7.08
CA ASP A 53 -1.29 -0.37 -5.82
C ASP A 53 -1.45 1.15 -5.94
N ARG A 54 -0.98 1.74 -7.04
CA ARG A 54 -1.19 3.17 -7.35
C ARG A 54 -2.65 3.52 -7.60
N ALA A 55 -3.43 2.61 -8.14
CA ALA A 55 -4.86 2.80 -8.41
C ALA A 55 -5.72 2.72 -7.15
N LYS A 56 -5.19 2.25 -6.01
CA LYS A 56 -5.94 2.18 -4.75
C LYS A 56 -6.44 3.56 -4.35
N PRO A 57 -7.71 3.66 -3.93
CA PRO A 57 -8.32 4.95 -3.62
C PRO A 57 -7.60 5.57 -2.41
N THR A 58 -7.31 6.87 -2.48
CA THR A 58 -6.60 7.56 -1.40
C THR A 58 -7.60 8.12 -0.38
N PRO A 59 -7.61 7.63 0.88
CA PRO A 59 -8.51 8.14 1.91
C PRO A 59 -8.19 9.59 2.27
N LYS A 60 -9.24 10.41 2.31
CA LYS A 60 -9.19 11.82 2.72
C LYS A 60 -9.70 11.98 4.16
N PRO A 61 -9.21 12.98 4.91
CA PRO A 61 -9.75 13.28 6.23
C PRO A 61 -11.28 13.44 6.22
N GLY A 62 -11.95 12.91 7.25
CA GLY A 62 -13.40 12.90 7.39
C GLY A 62 -14.11 11.73 6.69
N GLN A 63 -13.42 10.94 5.86
CA GLN A 63 -13.98 9.72 5.28
C GLN A 63 -13.86 8.54 6.26
N THR A 64 -14.65 7.50 6.05
CA THR A 64 -14.48 6.21 6.75
C THR A 64 -13.74 5.24 5.85
N ILE A 65 -12.70 4.59 6.39
CA ILE A 65 -12.06 3.43 5.77
C ILE A 65 -12.61 2.16 6.43
N ILE A 66 -12.91 1.15 5.62
CA ILE A 66 -13.24 -0.19 6.10
C ILE A 66 -12.25 -1.17 5.48
N PHE A 67 -11.47 -1.84 6.32
CA PHE A 67 -10.60 -2.94 5.92
C PHE A 67 -11.41 -4.22 5.75
N ASP A 68 -11.10 -5.01 4.73
CA ASP A 68 -11.81 -6.27 4.50
C ASP A 68 -11.42 -7.32 5.55
N GLU A 69 -10.18 -7.28 6.02
CA GLU A 69 -9.66 -8.10 7.12
C GLU A 69 -9.57 -7.26 8.41
N PRO A 70 -10.23 -7.67 9.51
CA PRO A 70 -10.15 -6.97 10.78
C PRO A 70 -8.74 -7.07 11.39
N MET A 71 -8.36 -6.05 12.16
CA MET A 71 -7.10 -6.02 12.88
C MET A 71 -7.35 -6.20 14.37
N ARG A 72 -6.58 -7.09 15.01
CA ARG A 72 -6.58 -7.28 16.46
C ARG A 72 -5.80 -6.17 17.14
N PHE A 73 -6.41 -5.52 18.13
CA PHE A 73 -5.82 -4.51 18.99
C PHE A 73 -5.33 -5.13 20.31
N SER A 74 -4.47 -4.40 21.02
CA SER A 74 -3.88 -4.83 22.30
C SER A 74 -4.91 -4.99 23.43
N ASP A 75 -6.07 -4.37 23.30
CA ASP A 75 -7.21 -4.54 24.20
C ASP A 75 -8.02 -5.82 23.91
N GLY A 76 -7.56 -6.64 22.95
CA GLY A 76 -8.22 -7.88 22.56
C GLY A 76 -9.36 -7.70 21.55
N SER A 77 -9.71 -6.47 21.17
CA SER A 77 -10.79 -6.22 20.20
C SER A 77 -10.32 -6.34 18.75
N ASP A 78 -11.20 -6.82 17.88
CA ASP A 78 -11.01 -6.84 16.43
C ASP A 78 -11.74 -5.65 15.80
N ARG A 79 -11.03 -4.84 15.02
CA ARG A 79 -11.60 -3.64 14.39
C ARG A 79 -11.22 -3.54 12.94
N SER A 80 -12.19 -3.20 12.10
CA SER A 80 -12.02 -3.02 10.65
C SER A 80 -12.42 -1.64 10.15
N ARG A 81 -13.13 -0.85 10.96
CA ARG A 81 -13.69 0.45 10.56
C ARG A 81 -13.00 1.59 11.29
N PHE A 82 -12.56 2.60 10.55
CA PHE A 82 -11.91 3.79 11.11
C PHE A 82 -12.29 5.07 10.38
N GLU A 83 -12.41 6.16 11.13
CA GLU A 83 -12.47 7.51 10.57
C GLU A 83 -11.05 7.96 10.20
N VAL A 84 -10.89 8.50 9.00
CA VAL A 84 -9.61 9.02 8.50
C VAL A 84 -9.41 10.42 9.05
N VAL A 85 -8.29 10.65 9.73
CA VAL A 85 -7.95 11.93 10.36
C VAL A 85 -6.66 12.50 9.75
N ALA A 86 -6.62 13.81 9.56
CA ALA A 86 -5.42 14.49 9.10
C ALA A 86 -4.27 14.29 10.10
N ASN A 87 -3.08 14.03 9.58
CA ASN A 87 -1.86 13.99 10.37
C ASN A 87 -1.13 15.35 10.24
N PRO A 88 -1.12 16.21 11.27
CA PRO A 88 -0.43 17.50 11.18
C PRO A 88 1.09 17.35 11.03
N LYS A 89 1.64 16.16 11.33
CA LYS A 89 3.09 15.89 11.31
C LYS A 89 3.56 15.15 10.04
N GLY A 90 2.70 14.89 9.05
CA GLY A 90 3.13 14.19 7.84
C GLY A 90 2.01 13.84 6.85
N LYS A 91 2.39 13.23 5.73
CA LYS A 91 1.47 12.90 4.62
C LYS A 91 0.58 11.67 4.88
N THR A 92 1.02 10.75 5.74
CA THR A 92 0.27 9.54 6.07
C THR A 92 -0.84 9.87 7.05
N PRO A 93 -2.10 9.51 6.77
CA PRO A 93 -3.22 9.81 7.66
C PRO A 93 -3.12 9.07 8.99
N LEU A 94 -3.83 9.58 9.99
CA LEU A 94 -4.14 8.87 11.22
C LEU A 94 -5.54 8.27 11.12
N PHE A 95 -5.83 7.33 12.00
CA PHE A 95 -7.10 6.62 12.03
C PHE A 95 -7.71 6.76 13.41
N ARG A 96 -8.99 7.14 13.46
CA ARG A 96 -9.74 7.23 14.69
C ARG A 96 -10.72 6.07 14.75
N ASP A 97 -10.66 5.35 15.85
CA ASP A 97 -11.64 4.32 16.15
C ASP A 97 -13.01 4.94 16.45
N PRO A 98 -14.10 4.52 15.78
CA PRO A 98 -15.44 5.02 16.08
C PRO A 98 -15.89 4.73 17.53
N GLU A 99 -15.46 3.63 18.13
CA GLU A 99 -15.91 3.20 19.46
C GLU A 99 -15.15 3.89 20.59
N SER A 100 -13.85 3.65 20.71
CA SER A 100 -13.01 4.23 21.77
C SER A 100 -12.63 5.69 21.52
N ARG A 101 -12.85 6.22 20.31
CA ARG A 101 -12.38 7.54 19.84
C ARG A 101 -10.86 7.71 19.86
N ALA A 102 -10.11 6.66 20.21
CA ALA A 102 -8.66 6.64 20.21
C ALA A 102 -8.12 6.86 18.79
N ILE A 103 -7.01 7.59 18.70
CA ILE A 103 -6.31 7.84 17.44
C ILE A 103 -5.12 6.89 17.37
N CYS A 104 -5.04 6.12 16.30
CA CYS A 104 -3.96 5.18 16.06
C CYS A 104 -3.32 5.38 14.68
N ARG A 105 -2.13 4.80 14.52
CA ARG A 105 -1.49 4.59 13.23
C ARG A 105 -1.77 3.18 12.78
N ILE A 106 -2.09 3.01 11.50
CA ILE A 106 -2.20 1.70 10.86
C ILE A 106 -1.01 1.57 9.91
N PRO A 107 0.06 0.85 10.31
CA PRO A 107 1.25 0.69 9.50
C PRO A 107 0.91 0.05 8.15
N ALA A 108 1.51 0.58 7.08
CA ALA A 108 1.34 0.07 5.73
C ALA A 108 -0.13 -0.19 5.33
N PHE A 109 -1.08 0.66 5.79
CA PHE A 109 -2.52 0.45 5.55
C PHE A 109 -2.85 0.23 4.06
N ARG A 110 -2.08 0.87 3.16
CA ARG A 110 -2.23 0.70 1.71
C ARG A 110 -1.97 -0.73 1.22
N LYS A 111 -1.18 -1.53 1.93
CA LYS A 111 -0.94 -2.94 1.60
C LYS A 111 -2.16 -3.82 1.89
N ARG A 112 -3.08 -3.38 2.74
CA ARG A 112 -4.31 -4.10 3.04
C ARG A 112 -5.37 -3.80 1.98
N ALA A 113 -6.33 -4.70 1.84
CA ALA A 113 -7.55 -4.44 1.08
C ALA A 113 -8.49 -3.57 1.93
N TYR A 114 -9.02 -2.51 1.32
CA TYR A 114 -9.94 -1.60 1.98
C TYR A 114 -10.84 -0.89 0.98
N ARG A 115 -11.97 -0.41 1.49
CA ARG A 115 -12.90 0.46 0.80
C ARG A 115 -13.10 1.77 1.57
N ILE A 116 -13.42 2.82 0.84
CA ILE A 116 -13.72 4.14 1.41
C ILE A 116 -15.23 4.35 1.34
N VAL A 117 -15.80 4.72 2.48
CA VAL A 117 -17.21 5.06 2.63
C VAL A 117 -17.30 6.55 2.96
N HIS A 118 -18.19 7.25 2.26
CA HIS A 118 -18.53 8.62 2.64
C HIS A 118 -19.32 8.58 3.96
N ALA A 119 -19.04 9.51 4.86
CA ALA A 119 -19.70 9.61 6.15
C ALA A 119 -21.16 10.08 5.98
N ALA A 120 -22.00 9.19 5.48
CA ALA A 120 -23.42 9.15 5.77
C ALA A 120 -23.67 7.70 6.20
N ILE A 121 -24.35 7.49 7.32
CA ILE A 121 -24.58 6.21 8.00
C ILE A 121 -23.43 5.82 8.97
N VAL A 122 -23.46 6.50 10.12
CA VAL A 122 -23.10 5.87 11.39
C VAL A 122 -24.29 4.97 11.73
N VAL A 123 -24.18 3.67 11.49
CA VAL A 123 -25.07 2.73 12.20
C VAL A 123 -24.59 2.78 13.65
N ARG A 124 -25.33 3.50 14.49
CA ARG A 124 -25.27 3.30 15.93
C ARG A 124 -25.95 1.96 16.16
N ASP A 125 -25.17 0.87 16.14
CA ASP A 125 -25.71 -0.39 16.62
C ASP A 125 -25.91 -0.26 18.12
N ALA A 126 -27.17 -0.41 18.49
CA ALA A 126 -27.66 -0.45 19.84
C ALA A 126 -27.10 -1.71 20.52
N ALA A 127 -26.30 -1.50 21.56
CA ALA A 127 -26.07 -2.50 22.59
C ALA A 127 -25.94 -1.78 23.94
N SER A 128 -27.07 -1.28 24.43
CA SER A 128 -27.34 -1.24 25.86
C SER A 128 -28.27 -2.42 26.16
N GLY A 129 -27.83 -3.30 27.04
CA GLY A 129 -28.55 -4.45 27.57
C GLY A 129 -27.70 -5.08 28.65
#